data_AF-A0A2K3JDB1-F1
#
_entry.id   AF-A0A2K3JDB1-F1
#
_cell.length_a   1.000
_cell.length_b   1.000
_cell.length_c   1.000
_cell.angle_alpha   90.00
_cell.angle_beta   90.00
_cell.angle_gamma   90.00
#
_symmetry.space_group_name_H-M   'P 1'
#
loop_
_entity.id
_entity.type
_entity.pdbx_description
1 polymer ?
#
loop_
_entity_poly.entity_id
_entity_poly.type
_entity_poly.pdbx_seq_one_letter_code
_entity_poly.pdbx_strand_id
1 'polypeptide(L)'
;MDITSWLFNDIIISRSFQTQLFYIFMFFFAIFSLWLSRKARLFRFSLLLWLAAGLIGVIWEIVLFSSGLRQYSFIAGFELFYHALTEGGPGLIVMVVFADKIGLIDLSEYKEEVRKRHS
;
A
#
# COMPACT_ATOMS: atom_id res chain seq x y z
N MET A 1 -25.10 17.37 -19.48
CA MET A 1 -24.99 16.22 -18.54
C MET A 1 -25.09 16.79 -17.15
N ASP A 2 -25.92 16.19 -16.31
CA ASP A 2 -26.25 16.70 -14.99
C ASP A 2 -25.19 16.23 -13.97
N ILE A 3 -24.76 17.08 -13.04
CA ILE A 3 -23.70 16.74 -12.06
C ILE A 3 -24.12 15.53 -11.21
N THR A 4 -25.42 15.44 -10.92
CA THR A 4 -26.05 14.31 -10.24
C THR A 4 -25.96 13.03 -11.06
N SER A 5 -26.20 13.09 -12.38
CA SER A 5 -26.10 11.91 -13.25
C SER A 5 -24.66 11.47 -13.51
N TRP A 6 -23.66 12.35 -13.33
CA TRP A 6 -22.24 11.95 -13.33
C TRP A 6 -21.82 11.26 -12.02
N LEU A 7 -22.35 11.69 -10.87
CA LEU A 7 -22.08 11.10 -9.55
C LEU A 7 -22.67 9.71 -9.35
N PHE A 8 -23.83 9.42 -9.97
CA PHE A 8 -24.58 8.18 -9.79
C PHE A 8 -24.59 7.24 -10.99
N ASN A 9 -23.99 7.62 -12.13
CA ASN A 9 -23.75 6.65 -13.19
C ASN A 9 -22.55 5.78 -12.81
N ASP A 10 -22.86 4.59 -12.31
CA ASP A 10 -21.90 3.51 -12.16
C ASP A 10 -21.30 3.19 -13.53
N ILE A 11 -20.06 3.61 -13.75
CA ILE A 11 -19.20 2.89 -14.69
C ILE A 11 -18.98 1.53 -14.03
N ILE A 12 -19.79 0.55 -14.43
CA ILE A 12 -19.66 -0.85 -14.00
C ILE A 12 -18.35 -1.36 -14.61
N ILE A 13 -17.23 -1.08 -13.94
CA ILE A 13 -16.02 -1.87 -14.10
C ILE A 13 -16.42 -3.24 -13.57
N SER A 14 -16.54 -4.24 -14.46
CA SER A 14 -16.88 -5.61 -14.09
C SER A 14 -15.75 -6.20 -13.22
N ARG A 15 -15.73 -5.85 -11.94
CA ARG A 15 -14.79 -6.38 -10.95
C ARG A 15 -15.34 -7.73 -10.53
N SER A 16 -14.95 -8.75 -11.28
CA SER A 16 -15.26 -10.16 -11.01
C SER A 16 -14.78 -10.57 -9.61
N PHE A 17 -15.33 -11.66 -9.08
CA PHE A 17 -14.94 -12.32 -7.81
C PHE A 17 -13.41 -12.44 -7.62
N GLN A 18 -12.66 -12.57 -8.72
CA GLN A 18 -11.20 -12.60 -8.73
C GLN A 18 -10.55 -11.32 -8.17
N THR A 19 -11.16 -10.15 -8.41
CA THR A 19 -10.69 -8.85 -7.90
C THR A 19 -10.85 -8.77 -6.37
N GLN A 20 -11.92 -9.35 -5.83
CA GLN A 20 -12.16 -9.38 -4.38
C GLN A 20 -11.15 -10.27 -3.67
N LEU A 21 -10.87 -11.46 -4.22
CA LEU A 21 -9.82 -12.35 -3.70
C LEU A 21 -8.44 -11.69 -3.74
N PHE A 22 -8.12 -10.97 -4.82
CA PHE A 22 -6.89 -10.20 -4.91
C PHE A 22 -6.79 -9.16 -3.78
N TYR A 23 -7.84 -8.38 -3.53
CA TYR A 23 -7.82 -7.39 -2.44
C TYR A 23 -7.65 -8.02 -1.06
N ILE A 24 -8.31 -9.15 -0.81
CA ILE A 24 -8.15 -9.90 0.44
C ILE A 24 -6.70 -10.39 0.58
N PHE A 25 -6.12 -10.94 -0.48
CA PHE A 25 -4.72 -11.35 -0.49
C PHE A 25 -3.78 -10.18 -0.18
N MET A 26 -3.99 -9.02 -0.81
CA MET A 26 -3.21 -7.81 -0.59
C MET A 26 -3.29 -7.32 0.86
N PHE A 27 -4.46 -7.45 1.49
CA PHE A 27 -4.64 -7.14 2.91
C PHE A 27 -3.77 -8.04 3.79
N PHE A 28 -3.85 -9.36 3.58
CA PHE A 28 -3.05 -10.32 4.34
C PHE A 28 -1.56 -10.15 4.08
N PHE A 29 -1.18 -9.81 2.85
CA PHE A 29 0.20 -9.52 2.49
C PHE A 29 0.72 -8.26 3.19
N ALA A 30 -0.11 -7.22 3.33
CA ALA A 30 0.20 -6.02 4.11
C ALA A 30 0.36 -6.32 5.61
N ILE A 31 -0.49 -7.17 6.18
CA ILE A 31 -0.34 -7.63 7.57
C ILE A 31 0.96 -8.41 7.73
N PHE A 32 1.25 -9.32 6.81
CA PHE A 32 2.45 -10.12 6.81
C PHE A 32 3.72 -9.26 6.73
N SER A 33 3.74 -8.26 5.85
CA SER A 33 4.90 -7.36 5.69
C SER A 33 5.14 -6.53 6.96
N LEU A 34 4.07 -6.04 7.62
CA LEU A 34 4.20 -5.38 8.92
C LEU A 34 4.71 -6.30 10.02
N TRP A 35 4.18 -7.52 10.07
CA TRP A 35 4.65 -8.51 11.03
C TRP A 35 6.14 -8.83 10.81
N LEU A 36 6.55 -8.99 9.55
CA LEU A 36 7.94 -9.26 9.17
C LEU A 36 8.86 -8.08 9.54
N SER A 37 8.47 -6.84 9.26
CA SER A 37 9.27 -5.66 9.63
C SER A 37 9.44 -5.52 11.14
N ARG A 38 8.41 -5.85 11.94
CA ARG A 38 8.53 -5.93 13.41
C ARG A 38 9.54 -6.99 13.84
N LYS A 39 9.49 -8.17 13.23
CA LYS A 39 10.44 -9.26 13.51
C LYS A 39 11.88 -8.87 13.14
N ALA A 40 12.06 -8.10 12.08
CA ALA A 40 13.36 -7.57 11.67
C ALA A 40 13.82 -6.32 12.46
N ARG A 41 13.00 -5.81 13.39
CA ARG A 41 13.21 -4.55 14.11
C ARG A 41 13.33 -3.31 13.21
N LEU A 42 12.74 -3.36 12.02
CA LEU A 42 12.74 -2.27 11.05
C LEU A 42 11.36 -1.63 10.91
N PHE A 43 10.51 -1.69 11.94
CA PHE A 43 9.09 -1.35 11.82
C PHE A 43 8.88 0.13 11.48
N ARG A 44 9.52 1.07 12.19
CA ARG A 44 9.45 2.51 11.89
C ARG A 44 9.96 2.84 10.48
N PHE A 45 11.10 2.29 10.10
CA PHE A 45 11.67 2.48 8.76
C PHE A 45 10.73 1.94 7.68
N SER A 46 10.18 0.75 7.91
CA SER A 46 9.21 0.10 7.01
C SER A 46 7.90 0.89 6.88
N LEU A 47 7.42 1.50 7.96
CA LEU A 47 6.25 2.39 7.91
C LEU A 47 6.51 3.66 7.12
N LEU A 48 7.72 4.24 7.21
CA LEU A 48 8.10 5.40 6.39
C LEU A 48 8.16 5.03 4.91
N LEU A 49 8.75 3.88 4.58
CA LEU A 49 8.77 3.35 3.21
C LEU A 49 7.37 3.09 2.68
N TRP A 50 6.49 2.52 3.51
CA TRP A 50 5.10 2.31 3.14
C TRP A 50 4.39 3.64 2.89
N LEU A 51 4.51 4.60 3.80
CA LEU A 51 3.91 5.92 3.62
C LEU A 51 4.39 6.58 2.32
N ALA A 52 5.69 6.52 2.02
CA ALA A 52 6.26 7.05 0.79
C ALA A 52 5.68 6.35 -0.46
N ALA A 53 5.62 5.01 -0.47
CA ALA A 53 5.03 4.25 -1.56
C ALA A 53 3.53 4.57 -1.75
N GLY A 54 2.78 4.68 -0.66
CA GLY A 54 1.38 5.06 -0.67
C GLY A 54 1.16 6.48 -1.21
N LEU A 55 1.99 7.45 -0.80
CA LEU A 55 1.93 8.82 -1.32
C LEU A 55 2.25 8.88 -2.82
N ILE A 56 3.26 8.14 -3.28
CA ILE A 56 3.57 8.02 -4.72
C ILE A 56 2.38 7.45 -5.46
N GLY A 57 1.76 6.38 -4.95
CA GLY A 57 0.56 5.78 -5.53
C GLY A 57 -0.62 6.76 -5.59
N VAL A 58 -0.88 7.50 -4.50
CA VAL A 58 -1.94 8.52 -4.47
C VAL A 58 -1.67 9.64 -5.47
N ILE A 59 -0.44 10.16 -5.53
CA ILE A 59 -0.08 11.21 -6.48
C ILE A 59 -0.23 10.71 -7.92
N TRP A 60 0.22 9.49 -8.20
CA TRP A 60 0.08 8.85 -9.50
C TRP A 60 -1.39 8.75 -9.94
N GLU A 61 -2.28 8.31 -9.05
CA GLU A 61 -3.71 8.23 -9.33
C GLU A 61 -4.34 9.61 -9.55
N ILE A 62 -3.96 10.63 -8.77
CA ILE A 62 -4.41 12.01 -8.98
C ILE A 62 -3.98 12.53 -10.35
N VAL A 63 -2.75 12.26 -10.77
CA VAL A 63 -2.24 12.65 -12.09
C VAL A 63 -3.02 11.95 -13.21
N LEU A 64 -3.29 10.64 -13.08
CA LEU A 64 -4.08 9.89 -14.07
C LEU A 64 -5.54 10.37 -14.16
N PHE A 65 -6.13 10.75 -13.03
CA PHE A 65 -7.47 11.33 -13.00
C PHE A 65 -7.50 12.72 -13.64
N SER A 66 -6.57 13.60 -13.25
CA SER A 66 -6.49 14.98 -13.76
C SER A 66 -6.18 15.07 -15.26
N SER A 67 -5.46 14.09 -15.81
CA SER A 67 -5.18 13.97 -17.24
C SER A 67 -6.34 13.37 -18.05
N GLY A 68 -7.45 13.00 -17.40
CA GLY A 68 -8.61 12.40 -18.07
C GLY A 68 -8.37 10.97 -18.56
N LEU A 69 -7.24 10.35 -18.19
CA LEU A 69 -6.89 8.98 -18.57
C LEU A 69 -7.65 7.93 -17.75
N ARG A 70 -8.27 8.34 -16.64
CA ARG A 70 -9.08 7.49 -15.77
C ARG A 70 -10.29 8.27 -15.24
N GLN A 71 -11.47 7.66 -15.29
CA GLN A 71 -12.72 8.18 -14.75
C GLN A 71 -13.24 7.22 -13.69
N TYR A 72 -13.63 7.75 -12.54
CA TYR A 72 -14.00 6.95 -11.37
C TYR A 72 -15.31 7.46 -10.78
N SER A 73 -16.18 6.54 -10.38
CA SER A 73 -17.24 6.85 -9.41
C SER A 73 -16.61 7.05 -8.02
N PHE A 74 -17.34 7.70 -7.10
CA PHE A 74 -16.84 7.95 -5.74
C PHE A 74 -16.41 6.67 -5.00
N ILE A 75 -17.11 5.55 -5.24
CA ILE A 75 -16.78 4.23 -4.67
C ILE A 75 -15.47 3.69 -5.24
N ALA A 76 -15.22 3.88 -6.55
CA ALA A 76 -13.96 3.49 -7.17
C ALA A 76 -12.76 4.26 -6.58
N GLY A 77 -12.97 5.48 -6.06
CA GLY A 77 -11.95 6.24 -5.32
C GLY A 77 -11.42 5.51 -4.09
N PHE A 78 -12.31 4.88 -3.30
CA PHE A 78 -11.89 4.09 -2.13
C PHE A 78 -11.13 2.83 -2.52
N GLU A 79 -11.56 2.14 -3.56
CA GLU A 79 -10.87 0.95 -4.05
C GLU A 79 -9.47 1.29 -4.59
N LEU A 80 -9.29 2.45 -5.21
CA LEU A 80 -7.98 2.93 -5.67
C LEU A 80 -7.10 3.36 -4.52
N PHE A 81 -7.66 4.04 -3.53
CA PHE A 81 -6.90 4.39 -2.34
C PHE A 81 -6.39 3.13 -1.63
N TYR A 82 -7.26 2.12 -1.52
CA TYR A 82 -6.88 0.80 -1.03
C TYR A 82 -5.78 0.17 -1.89
N HIS A 83 -5.88 0.26 -3.22
CA HIS A 83 -4.87 -0.24 -4.15
C HIS A 83 -3.53 0.48 -3.95
N ALA A 84 -3.51 1.80 -3.96
CA ALA A 84 -2.32 2.63 -3.78
C ALA A 84 -1.60 2.33 -2.46
N LEU A 85 -2.35 2.10 -1.38
CA LEU A 85 -1.78 1.71 -0.10
C LEU A 85 -1.25 0.29 -0.10
N THR A 86 -1.92 -0.67 -0.72
CA THR A 86 -1.56 -2.08 -0.57
C THR A 86 -0.63 -2.62 -1.65
N GLU A 87 -0.52 -1.97 -2.80
CA GLU A 87 0.24 -2.44 -3.97
C GLU A 87 1.76 -2.31 -3.79
N GLY A 88 2.25 -1.11 -3.50
CA GLY A 88 3.70 -0.85 -3.44
C GLY A 88 4.32 -1.10 -2.07
N GLY A 89 3.67 -0.64 -1.01
CA GLY A 89 4.24 -0.61 0.34
C GLY A 89 4.63 -1.98 0.90
N PRO A 90 3.71 -2.95 0.97
CA PRO A 90 3.99 -4.28 1.49
C PRO A 90 5.14 -5.00 0.77
N GLY A 91 5.16 -4.94 -0.57
CA GLY A 91 6.23 -5.55 -1.37
C GLY A 91 7.59 -4.92 -1.08
N LEU A 92 7.64 -3.57 -1.03
CA LEU A 92 8.84 -2.82 -0.72
C LEU A 92 9.38 -3.17 0.67
N ILE A 93 8.52 -3.26 1.68
CA ILE A 93 8.91 -3.68 3.04
C ILE A 93 9.56 -5.05 3.01
N VAL A 94 8.92 -6.04 2.36
CA VAL A 94 9.43 -7.41 2.30
C VAL A 94 10.79 -7.45 1.60
N MET A 95 10.94 -6.76 0.47
CA MET A 95 12.19 -6.68 -0.28
C MET A 95 13.33 -6.08 0.56
N VAL A 96 13.06 -4.96 1.24
CA VAL A 96 14.05 -4.26 2.07
C VAL A 96 14.48 -5.11 3.26
N VAL A 97 13.52 -5.73 3.97
CA VAL A 97 13.83 -6.65 5.08
C VAL A 97 14.64 -7.85 4.59
N PHE A 98 14.29 -8.40 3.42
CA PHE A 98 15.04 -9.50 2.84
C PHE A 98 16.46 -9.07 2.47
N ALA A 99 16.63 -7.93 1.81
CA ALA A 99 17.93 -7.38 1.41
C ALA A 99 18.86 -7.13 2.60
N ASP A 100 18.35 -6.60 3.72
CA ASP A 100 19.10 -6.48 4.99
C ASP A 100 19.52 -7.86 5.52
N LYS A 101 18.60 -8.83 5.48
CA LYS A 101 18.85 -10.18 6.02
C LYS A 101 19.90 -10.97 5.24
N ILE A 102 19.99 -10.76 3.92
CA ILE A 102 21.00 -11.42 3.08
C ILE A 102 22.29 -10.59 2.92
N GLY A 103 22.36 -9.41 3.55
CA GLY A 103 23.55 -8.56 3.53
C GLY A 103 23.78 -7.80 2.23
N LEU A 104 22.74 -7.61 1.40
CA LEU A 104 22.83 -6.72 0.23
C LEU A 104 22.87 -5.24 0.64
N ILE A 105 22.19 -4.90 1.72
CA ILE A 105 22.17 -3.56 2.33
C ILE A 105 22.36 -3.69 3.84
N ASP A 106 22.91 -2.66 4.48
CA ASP A 106 23.01 -2.60 5.95
C ASP A 106 22.01 -1.57 6.49
N LEU A 107 21.01 -2.04 7.23
CA LEU A 107 20.03 -1.19 7.91
C LEU A 107 20.20 -1.21 9.43
N SER A 108 21.38 -1.56 9.93
CA SER A 108 21.64 -1.69 11.37
C SER A 108 21.37 -0.41 12.14
N GLU A 109 21.65 0.75 11.56
CA GLU A 109 21.36 2.07 12.16
C GLU A 109 19.86 2.36 12.30
N TYR A 110 19.03 1.75 11.44
CA TYR A 110 17.57 1.92 11.45
C TYR A 110 16.85 0.88 12.31
N LYS A 111 17.58 -0.08 12.89
CA LYS A 111 17.00 -1.12 13.74
C LYS A 111 16.58 -0.55 15.09
N GLU A 112 15.35 -0.84 15.48
CA GLU A 112 14.78 -0.41 16.75
C GLU A 112 15.50 -1.05 17.93
N GLU A 113 15.75 -0.24 18.97
CA GLU A 113 16.36 -0.71 20.21
C GLU A 113 15.47 -1.77 20.89
N VAL A 114 16.11 -2.81 21.41
CA VAL A 114 15.42 -3.81 22.23
C VAL A 114 15.12 -3.15 23.56
N ARG A 115 13.85 -2.72 23.77
CA ARG A 115 13.39 -2.33 25.11
C ARG A 115 13.60 -3.52 26.05
N LYS A 116 14.67 -3.47 26.84
CA LYS A 116 14.83 -4.35 27.99
C LYS A 116 13.63 -4.05 28.90
N ARG A 117 12.72 -5.03 29.04
CA ARG A 117 11.68 -4.93 30.06
C ARG A 117 12.43 -4.85 31.39
N HIS A 118 12.39 -3.69 32.04
CA HIS A 118 12.70 -3.62 33.45
C HIS A 118 11.68 -4.52 34.15
N SER A 119 12.18 -5.66 34.63
CA SER A 119 11.48 -6.58 35.51
C SER A 119 11.18 -5.91 36.84
#